data_AF-A0A8B6EKS0-F1
#
_entry.id   AF-A0A8B6EKS0-F1
#
_cell.length_a   1.000
_cell.length_b   1.000
_cell.length_c   1.000
_cell.angle_alpha   90.00
_cell.angle_beta   90.00
_cell.angle_gamma   90.00
#
_symmetry.space_group_name_H-M   'P 1'
#
loop_
_entity.id
_entity.type
_entity.pdbx_description
1 polymer ?
#
loop_
_entity_poly.entity_id
_entity_poly.type
_entity_poly.pdbx_seq_one_letter_code
_entity_poly.pdbx_strand_id
1 'polypeptide(L)'
;MSEVSSIACDFDLPECITDAKRQFDDWMKKPQDNKINPDMRYIIYCTAIRTGGEEEWNFAYRQYKQSTTASETDNLLRSLACSEVPWILQRYLQYAITPEEIRKQETGSILVNVASNKIGRSIAWNFVQSKWDYIHDDYLAGYWNGGGVIKQVARVFNTEFELQQVCTINILLLRLKN
;
A
#
# COMPACT_ATOMS: atom_id res chain seq x y z
N MET A 1 -16.49 -5.95 17.51
CA MET A 1 -16.42 -6.96 16.43
C MET A 1 -15.30 -7.91 16.77
N SER A 2 -15.56 -9.22 16.73
CA SER A 2 -14.59 -10.28 17.06
C SER A 2 -13.78 -10.69 15.81
N GLU A 3 -12.75 -11.52 16.00
CA GLU A 3 -11.87 -12.10 14.97
C GLU A 3 -12.62 -12.75 13.79
N VAL A 4 -13.84 -13.23 14.00
CA VAL A 4 -14.74 -13.74 12.94
C VAL A 4 -15.13 -12.67 11.92
N SER A 5 -15.10 -11.40 12.33
CA SER A 5 -15.43 -10.25 11.48
C SER A 5 -14.30 -9.86 10.54
N SER A 6 -13.03 -10.18 10.81
CA SER A 6 -11.91 -9.82 9.94
C SER A 6 -11.93 -10.61 8.63
N ILE A 7 -12.07 -11.93 8.77
CA ILE A 7 -12.18 -12.89 7.67
C ILE A 7 -13.39 -12.54 6.80
N ALA A 8 -14.53 -12.17 7.41
CA ALA A 8 -15.73 -11.77 6.66
C ALA A 8 -15.49 -10.61 5.69
N CYS A 9 -14.66 -9.63 6.07
CA CYS A 9 -14.32 -8.47 5.24
C CYS A 9 -13.33 -8.81 4.13
N ASP A 10 -12.40 -9.71 4.42
CA ASP A 10 -11.43 -10.21 3.44
C ASP A 10 -12.12 -11.06 2.35
N PHE A 11 -13.24 -11.71 2.67
CA PHE A 11 -14.07 -12.49 1.74
C PHE A 11 -15.25 -11.71 1.11
N ASP A 12 -15.23 -10.38 1.20
CA ASP A 12 -16.24 -9.50 0.58
C ASP A 12 -17.70 -9.81 1.00
N LEU A 13 -17.92 -10.24 2.24
CA LEU A 13 -19.28 -10.44 2.73
C LEU A 13 -20.01 -9.08 2.76
N PRO A 14 -21.20 -8.95 2.12
CA PRO A 14 -21.90 -7.67 1.98
C PRO A 14 -22.17 -6.97 3.31
N GLU A 15 -22.41 -7.74 4.36
CA GLU A 15 -22.67 -7.26 5.71
C GLU A 15 -21.43 -6.59 6.32
N CYS A 16 -20.23 -7.16 6.14
CA CYS A 16 -19.02 -6.47 6.57
C CYS A 16 -18.79 -5.19 5.75
N ILE A 17 -18.88 -5.26 4.42
CA ILE A 17 -18.61 -4.08 3.58
C ILE A 17 -19.52 -2.92 3.98
N THR A 18 -20.80 -3.21 4.18
CA THR A 18 -21.78 -2.20 4.63
C THR A 18 -21.42 -1.61 5.99
N ASP A 19 -21.03 -2.45 6.94
CA ASP A 19 -20.67 -1.99 8.28
C ASP A 19 -19.34 -1.20 8.31
N ALA A 20 -18.32 -1.67 7.59
CA ALA A 20 -17.04 -1.00 7.44
C ALA A 20 -17.20 0.39 6.81
N LYS A 21 -17.97 0.48 5.72
CA LYS A 21 -18.30 1.77 5.08
C LYS A 21 -19.01 2.70 6.06
N ARG A 22 -20.04 2.22 6.76
CA ARG A 22 -20.76 3.01 7.77
C ARG A 22 -19.84 3.55 8.86
N GLN A 23 -18.98 2.71 9.42
CA GLN A 23 -18.04 3.13 10.47
C GLN A 23 -17.03 4.16 9.95
N PHE A 24 -16.52 3.96 8.74
CA PHE A 24 -15.59 4.90 8.11
C PHE A 24 -16.26 6.24 7.78
N ASP A 25 -17.49 6.22 7.24
CA ASP A 25 -18.30 7.41 6.96
C ASP A 25 -18.58 8.22 8.23
N ASP A 26 -18.91 7.53 9.33
CA ASP A 26 -19.13 8.18 10.62
C ASP A 26 -17.84 8.82 11.16
N TRP A 27 -16.69 8.19 10.93
CA TRP A 27 -15.39 8.80 11.24
C TRP A 27 -15.08 10.00 10.33
N MET A 28 -15.39 9.93 9.03
CA MET A 28 -15.21 11.06 8.10
C MET A 28 -16.01 12.30 8.52
N LYS A 29 -17.21 12.12 9.08
CA LYS A 29 -18.03 13.21 9.62
C LYS A 29 -17.43 13.84 10.89
N LYS A 30 -16.65 13.09 11.67
CA LYS A 30 -16.01 13.54 12.91
C LYS A 30 -14.53 13.10 12.96
N PRO A 31 -13.65 13.73 12.16
CA PRO A 31 -12.28 13.26 11.98
C PRO A 31 -11.47 13.15 13.29
N GLN A 32 -11.76 14.02 14.26
CA GLN A 32 -11.08 14.09 15.55
C GLN A 32 -11.58 13.05 16.57
N ASP A 33 -12.68 12.35 16.29
CA ASP A 33 -13.29 11.39 17.21
C ASP A 33 -13.48 10.03 16.54
N ASN A 34 -12.36 9.34 16.32
CA ASN A 34 -12.37 8.02 15.72
C ASN A 34 -12.85 6.95 16.71
N LYS A 35 -14.11 6.52 16.55
CA LYS A 35 -14.75 5.47 17.36
C LYS A 35 -14.45 4.05 16.90
N ILE A 36 -13.71 3.88 15.81
CA ILE A 36 -13.36 2.55 15.31
C ILE A 36 -12.43 1.86 16.30
N ASN A 37 -12.78 0.62 16.67
CA ASN A 37 -11.96 -0.21 17.55
C ASN A 37 -10.53 -0.30 16.97
N PRO A 38 -9.48 0.05 17.75
CA PRO A 38 -8.08 -0.01 17.31
C PRO A 38 -7.69 -1.29 16.57
N ASP A 39 -8.16 -2.45 17.04
CA ASP A 39 -7.81 -3.77 16.46
C ASP A 39 -8.46 -4.00 15.09
N MET A 40 -9.53 -3.27 14.78
CA MET A 40 -10.29 -3.39 13.53
C MET A 40 -9.99 -2.27 12.53
N ARG A 41 -9.16 -1.28 12.91
CA ARG A 41 -8.91 -0.08 12.10
C ARG A 41 -8.39 -0.41 10.72
N TYR A 42 -7.35 -1.24 10.63
CA TYR A 42 -6.81 -1.66 9.34
C TYR A 42 -7.91 -2.23 8.42
N ILE A 43 -8.73 -3.14 8.94
CA ILE A 43 -9.74 -3.85 8.14
C ILE A 43 -10.83 -2.89 7.67
N ILE A 44 -11.31 -2.02 8.56
CA ILE A 44 -12.34 -1.05 8.22
C ILE A 44 -11.81 -0.04 7.21
N TYR A 45 -10.61 0.52 7.43
CA TYR A 45 -10.00 1.50 6.53
C TYR A 45 -9.73 0.88 5.17
N CYS A 46 -9.10 -0.30 5.13
CA CYS A 46 -8.78 -1.02 3.91
C CYS A 46 -10.06 -1.33 3.11
N THR A 47 -11.13 -1.81 3.77
CA THR A 47 -12.40 -2.11 3.12
C THR A 47 -13.09 -0.86 2.57
N ALA A 48 -13.11 0.23 3.34
CA ALA A 48 -13.69 1.50 2.89
C ALA A 48 -12.92 2.11 1.72
N ILE A 49 -11.59 2.09 1.75
CA ILE A 49 -10.73 2.61 0.67
C ILE A 49 -10.82 1.73 -0.59
N ARG A 50 -10.92 0.41 -0.42
CA ARG A 50 -11.04 -0.55 -1.52
C ARG A 50 -12.37 -0.39 -2.27
N THR A 51 -13.47 -0.21 -1.53
CA THR A 51 -14.83 -0.11 -2.07
C THR A 51 -15.32 1.33 -2.30
N GLY A 52 -14.52 2.32 -1.89
CA GLY A 52 -14.73 3.75 -2.08
C GLY A 52 -13.94 4.29 -3.28
N GLY A 53 -13.62 5.58 -3.23
CA GLY A 53 -12.89 6.29 -4.28
C GLY A 53 -11.87 7.27 -3.73
N GLU A 54 -11.71 8.39 -4.44
CA GLU A 54 -10.74 9.41 -4.06
C GLU A 54 -11.08 10.08 -2.73
N GLU A 55 -12.35 10.21 -2.37
CA GLU A 55 -12.77 10.92 -1.16
C GLU A 55 -12.27 10.20 0.11
N GLU A 56 -12.54 8.91 0.22
CA GLU A 56 -12.12 8.04 1.32
C GLU A 56 -10.59 7.96 1.40
N TRP A 57 -9.94 7.83 0.24
CA TRP A 57 -8.48 7.79 0.16
C TRP A 57 -7.86 9.10 0.64
N ASN A 58 -8.35 10.24 0.14
CA ASN A 58 -7.84 11.56 0.52
C ASN A 58 -8.10 11.85 2.01
N PHE A 59 -9.22 11.39 2.55
CA PHE A 59 -9.49 11.46 3.98
C PHE A 59 -8.45 10.67 4.79
N ALA A 60 -8.27 9.38 4.50
CA ALA A 60 -7.28 8.55 5.19
C ALA A 60 -5.86 9.12 5.07
N TYR A 61 -5.50 9.66 3.89
CA TYR A 61 -4.21 10.30 3.69
C TYR A 61 -4.02 11.54 4.58
N ARG A 62 -5.04 12.41 4.69
CA ARG A 62 -5.01 13.55 5.62
C ARG A 62 -4.87 13.10 7.07
N GLN A 63 -5.57 12.04 7.46
CA GLN A 63 -5.46 11.46 8.81
C GLN A 63 -4.05 10.93 9.07
N TYR A 64 -3.41 10.30 8.07
CA TYR A 64 -2.02 9.87 8.18
C TYR A 64 -1.09 11.06 8.46
N LYS A 65 -1.24 12.17 7.72
CA LYS A 65 -0.41 13.37 7.93
C LYS A 65 -0.59 14.02 9.31
N GLN A 66 -1.72 13.77 9.97
CA GLN A 66 -2.04 14.28 11.31
C GLN A 66 -1.75 13.26 12.43
N SER A 67 -1.47 12.01 12.08
CA SER A 67 -1.25 10.92 13.04
C SER A 67 0.05 11.12 13.81
N THR A 68 -0.01 10.90 15.13
CA THR A 68 1.14 10.97 16.03
C THR A 68 1.55 9.60 16.59
N THR A 69 0.72 8.57 16.38
CA THR A 69 0.96 7.23 16.89
C THR A 69 1.46 6.31 15.78
N ALA A 70 2.49 5.52 16.06
CA ALA A 70 3.09 4.62 15.07
C ALA A 70 2.09 3.56 14.57
N SER A 71 1.30 2.96 15.46
CA SER A 71 0.28 1.97 15.08
C SER A 71 -0.80 2.55 14.17
N GLU A 72 -1.27 3.76 14.44
CA GLU A 72 -2.27 4.41 13.58
C GLU A 72 -1.68 4.79 12.22
N THR A 73 -0.43 5.25 12.22
CA THR A 73 0.32 5.54 10.99
C THR A 73 0.45 4.30 10.11
N ASP A 74 0.84 3.16 10.69
CA ASP A 74 0.96 1.88 9.98
C ASP A 74 -0.39 1.42 9.43
N ASN A 75 -1.45 1.45 10.24
CA ASN A 75 -2.80 1.12 9.80
C ASN A 75 -3.23 1.96 8.60
N LEU A 76 -3.00 3.28 8.63
CA LEU A 76 -3.39 4.18 7.55
C LEU A 76 -2.58 3.95 6.28
N LEU A 77 -1.25 3.89 6.37
CA LEU A 77 -0.39 3.65 5.21
C LEU A 77 -0.70 2.30 4.55
N ARG A 78 -0.85 1.24 5.34
CA ARG A 78 -1.22 -0.07 4.82
C ARG A 78 -2.59 -0.06 4.14
N SER A 79 -3.56 0.65 4.71
CA SER A 79 -4.93 0.73 4.16
C SER A 79 -5.02 1.55 2.87
N LEU A 80 -4.20 2.58 2.70
CA LEU A 80 -4.13 3.39 1.46
C LEU A 80 -3.73 2.54 0.25
N ALA A 81 -2.97 1.47 0.45
CA ALA A 81 -2.61 0.52 -0.60
C ALA A 81 -3.77 -0.41 -1.01
N CYS A 82 -4.88 -0.46 -0.26
CA CYS A 82 -6.04 -1.29 -0.57
C CYS A 82 -6.94 -0.73 -1.69
N SER A 83 -6.69 0.50 -2.17
CA SER A 83 -7.47 1.09 -3.25
C SER A 83 -7.45 0.20 -4.50
N GLU A 84 -8.59 0.08 -5.16
CA GLU A 84 -8.69 -0.62 -6.46
C GLU A 84 -8.63 0.35 -7.66
N VAL A 85 -8.40 1.64 -7.40
CA VAL A 85 -8.35 2.68 -8.44
C VAL A 85 -6.90 2.85 -8.93
N PRO A 86 -6.56 2.50 -10.18
CA PRO A 86 -5.17 2.44 -10.64
C PRO A 86 -4.39 3.75 -10.49
N TRP A 87 -5.02 4.89 -10.84
CA TRP A 87 -4.35 6.19 -10.78
C TRP A 87 -4.10 6.67 -9.33
N ILE A 88 -4.92 6.22 -8.37
CA ILE A 88 -4.69 6.48 -6.94
C ILE A 88 -3.45 5.71 -6.47
N LEU A 89 -3.32 4.44 -6.86
CA LEU A 89 -2.13 3.63 -6.52
C LEU A 89 -0.85 4.21 -7.17
N GLN A 90 -0.93 4.66 -8.42
CA GLN A 90 0.18 5.34 -9.09
C GLN A 90 0.59 6.63 -8.35
N ARG A 91 -0.39 7.45 -7.94
CA ARG A 91 -0.15 8.66 -7.14
C ARG A 91 0.48 8.31 -5.80
N TYR A 92 0.02 7.23 -5.16
CA TYR A 92 0.54 6.80 -3.87
C TYR A 92 2.01 6.36 -3.95
N LEU A 93 2.38 5.64 -5.01
CA LEU A 93 3.78 5.27 -5.28
C LEU A 93 4.65 6.51 -5.51
N GLN A 94 4.14 7.54 -6.19
CA GLN A 94 4.85 8.80 -6.35
C GLN A 94 5.06 9.52 -5.00
N TYR A 95 4.04 9.53 -4.13
CA TYR A 95 4.18 10.06 -2.77
C TYR A 95 5.19 9.29 -1.94
N ALA A 96 5.25 7.96 -2.10
CA ALA A 96 6.20 7.11 -1.39
C ALA A 96 7.67 7.50 -1.62
N ILE A 97 7.99 8.10 -2.77
CA ILE A 97 9.33 8.58 -3.13
C ILE A 97 9.45 10.11 -3.08
N THR A 98 8.50 10.79 -2.43
CA THR A 98 8.52 12.25 -2.26
C THR A 98 8.70 12.56 -0.76
N PRO A 99 9.87 13.06 -0.32
CA PRO A 99 10.20 13.22 1.10
C PRO A 99 9.22 14.07 1.92
N GLU A 100 8.58 15.06 1.29
CA GLU A 100 7.60 15.96 1.92
C GLU A 100 6.26 15.25 2.18
N GLU A 101 5.95 14.22 1.39
CA GLU A 101 4.71 13.47 1.45
C GLU A 101 4.83 12.28 2.40
N ILE A 102 5.83 11.42 2.17
CA ILE A 102 6.08 10.20 2.93
C ILE A 102 7.49 10.19 3.51
N ARG A 103 7.59 9.79 4.79
CA ARG A 103 8.89 9.57 5.43
C ARG A 103 9.63 8.44 4.71
N LYS A 104 10.90 8.68 4.40
CA LYS A 104 11.79 7.76 3.67
C LYS A 104 11.78 6.31 4.15
N GLN A 105 11.64 6.08 5.46
CA GLN A 105 11.59 4.74 6.07
C GLN A 105 10.33 3.93 5.71
N GLU A 106 9.23 4.59 5.36
CA GLU A 106 7.94 3.95 5.03
C GLU A 106 7.89 3.55 3.54
N THR A 107 8.75 4.10 2.70
CA THR A 107 8.75 3.85 1.25
C THR A 107 8.79 2.36 0.93
N GLY A 108 9.66 1.60 1.61
CA GLY A 108 9.80 0.17 1.39
C GLY A 108 8.51 -0.62 1.68
N SER A 109 7.82 -0.33 2.79
CA SER A 109 6.57 -1.02 3.15
C SER A 109 5.44 -0.65 2.19
N ILE A 110 5.36 0.61 1.76
CA ILE A 110 4.37 1.07 0.78
C ILE A 110 4.54 0.35 -0.56
N LEU A 111 5.77 0.25 -1.08
CA LEU A 111 6.05 -0.46 -2.32
C LEU A 111 5.59 -1.92 -2.25
N VAL A 112 5.86 -2.60 -1.13
CA VAL A 112 5.43 -3.99 -0.90
C VAL A 112 3.91 -4.12 -0.77
N ASN A 113 3.25 -3.20 -0.05
CA ASN A 113 1.80 -3.21 0.13
C ASN A 113 1.08 -3.00 -1.21
N VAL A 114 1.52 -2.03 -2.02
CA VAL A 114 0.94 -1.80 -3.36
C VAL A 114 1.24 -2.98 -4.29
N ALA A 115 2.43 -3.59 -4.21
CA ALA A 115 2.75 -4.79 -4.98
C ALA A 115 1.88 -6.01 -4.59
N SER A 116 1.43 -6.06 -3.33
CA SER A 116 0.54 -7.10 -2.80
C SER A 116 -0.92 -6.91 -3.23
N ASN A 117 -1.32 -5.69 -3.61
CA ASN A 117 -2.63 -5.41 -4.17
C ASN A 117 -2.77 -6.03 -5.57
N LYS A 118 -3.91 -6.67 -5.85
CA LYS A 118 -4.17 -7.34 -7.15
C LYS A 118 -4.03 -6.39 -8.35
N ILE A 119 -4.51 -5.16 -8.22
CA ILE A 119 -4.42 -4.12 -9.26
C ILE A 119 -3.08 -3.39 -9.16
N GLY A 120 -2.60 -3.17 -7.94
CA GLY A 120 -1.34 -2.46 -7.67
C GLY A 120 -0.07 -3.22 -8.08
N ARG A 121 -0.13 -4.54 -8.22
CA ARG A 121 1.02 -5.40 -8.54
C ARG A 121 1.79 -4.92 -9.78
N SER A 122 1.13 -4.84 -10.93
CA SER A 122 1.78 -4.41 -12.18
C SER A 122 2.19 -2.93 -12.14
N ILE A 123 1.43 -2.10 -11.44
CA ILE A 123 1.71 -0.67 -11.27
C ILE A 123 3.00 -0.48 -10.46
N ALA A 124 3.11 -1.15 -9.32
CA ALA A 124 4.31 -1.14 -8.48
C ALA A 124 5.53 -1.66 -9.22
N TRP A 125 5.38 -2.72 -10.02
CA TRP A 125 6.46 -3.27 -10.84
C TRP A 125 7.04 -2.24 -11.80
N ASN A 126 6.17 -1.68 -12.65
CA ASN A 126 6.55 -0.73 -13.66
C ASN A 126 7.13 0.54 -13.02
N PHE A 127 6.58 0.96 -11.91
CA PHE A 127 7.09 2.08 -11.13
C PHE A 127 8.52 1.84 -10.63
N VAL A 128 8.74 0.71 -9.95
CA VAL A 128 10.07 0.34 -9.42
C VAL A 128 11.09 0.20 -10.54
N GLN A 129 10.73 -0.43 -11.67
CA GLN A 129 11.62 -0.50 -12.83
C GLN A 129 11.99 0.88 -13.37
N SER A 130 11.00 1.76 -13.57
CA SER A 130 11.22 3.08 -14.16
C SER A 130 12.00 4.05 -13.26
N LYS A 131 12.05 3.77 -11.96
CA LYS A 131 12.70 4.61 -10.94
C LYS A 131 13.78 3.84 -10.18
N TRP A 132 14.29 2.74 -10.75
CA TRP A 132 15.13 1.79 -10.05
C TRP A 132 16.34 2.46 -9.39
N ASP A 133 17.13 3.20 -10.17
CA ASP A 133 18.37 3.82 -9.67
C ASP A 133 18.07 4.79 -8.52
N TYR A 134 17.02 5.60 -8.65
CA TYR A 134 16.60 6.56 -7.61
C TYR A 134 16.12 5.86 -6.33
N ILE A 135 15.23 4.88 -6.46
CA ILE A 135 14.71 4.13 -5.31
C ILE A 135 15.84 3.35 -4.64
N HIS A 136 16.70 2.71 -5.42
CA HIS A 136 17.82 1.94 -4.92
C HIS A 136 18.77 2.83 -4.12
N ASP A 137 19.32 3.88 -4.75
CA ASP A 137 20.41 4.67 -4.17
C ASP A 137 19.92 5.52 -3.00
N ASP A 138 18.76 6.15 -3.14
CA ASP A 138 18.27 7.03 -2.09
C ASP A 138 17.54 6.24 -1.02
N TYR A 139 16.62 5.34 -1.37
CA TYR A 139 15.68 4.76 -0.39
C TYR A 139 16.07 3.38 0.14
N LEU A 140 16.89 2.61 -0.60
CA LEU A 140 17.17 1.22 -0.26
C LEU A 140 18.64 0.94 0.12
N ALA A 141 19.60 1.71 -0.41
CA ALA A 141 21.03 1.44 -0.29
C ALA A 141 21.60 1.58 1.14
N GLY A 142 20.83 2.14 2.07
CA GLY A 142 21.19 2.28 3.50
C GLY A 142 20.25 1.58 4.49
N TYR A 143 19.16 0.96 4.02
CA TYR A 143 18.19 0.30 4.90
C TYR A 143 18.42 -1.22 4.94
N TRP A 144 18.28 -1.81 6.12
CA TRP A 144 18.44 -3.26 6.38
C TRP A 144 17.68 -4.17 5.40
N ASN A 145 16.66 -3.65 4.73
CA ASN A 145 15.77 -4.38 3.83
C ASN A 145 15.91 -4.00 2.34
N GLY A 146 16.95 -3.27 1.90
CA GLY A 146 17.07 -2.79 0.51
C GLY A 146 16.96 -3.88 -0.56
N GLY A 147 17.77 -4.94 -0.46
CA GLY A 147 17.62 -6.14 -1.29
C GLY A 147 16.36 -6.96 -0.97
N GLY A 148 15.81 -6.80 0.24
CA GLY A 148 14.57 -7.42 0.70
C GLY A 148 13.31 -6.80 0.07
N VAL A 149 13.30 -5.51 -0.25
CA VAL A 149 12.17 -4.84 -0.93
C VAL A 149 12.05 -5.33 -2.36
N ILE A 150 13.15 -5.42 -3.11
CA ILE A 150 13.13 -6.05 -4.45
C ILE A 150 12.61 -7.46 -4.34
N LYS A 151 13.17 -8.27 -3.43
CA LYS A 151 12.76 -9.67 -3.28
C LYS A 151 11.29 -9.77 -2.86
N GLN A 152 10.76 -8.86 -2.05
CA GLN A 152 9.37 -8.87 -1.62
C GLN A 152 8.41 -8.40 -2.73
N VAL A 153 8.74 -7.32 -3.41
CA VAL A 153 8.00 -6.85 -4.60
C VAL A 153 8.04 -7.97 -5.66
N ALA A 154 9.22 -8.47 -6.01
CA ALA A 154 9.45 -9.58 -6.94
C ALA A 154 8.74 -10.89 -6.54
N ARG A 155 8.61 -11.18 -5.23
CA ARG A 155 7.96 -12.40 -4.71
C ARG A 155 6.46 -12.44 -4.96
N VAL A 156 5.80 -11.30 -5.09
CA VAL A 156 4.35 -11.27 -5.37
C VAL A 156 4.05 -11.60 -6.85
N PHE A 157 5.07 -11.56 -7.72
CA PHE A 157 4.97 -11.97 -9.11
C PHE A 157 5.20 -13.48 -9.24
N ASN A 158 4.11 -14.25 -9.28
CA ASN A 158 4.14 -15.72 -9.35
C ASN A 158 3.40 -16.26 -10.60
N THR A 159 3.25 -15.46 -11.66
CA THR A 159 2.77 -15.94 -12.97
C THR A 159 3.95 -16.17 -13.92
N GLU A 160 3.87 -17.17 -14.81
CA GLU A 160 4.93 -17.49 -15.78
C GLU A 160 5.39 -16.28 -16.60
N PHE A 161 4.45 -15.39 -16.97
CA PHE A 161 4.72 -14.16 -17.71
C PHE A 161 5.56 -13.16 -16.90
N GLU A 162 5.24 -12.98 -15.62
CA GLU A 162 5.99 -12.07 -14.74
C GLU A 162 7.36 -12.68 -14.37
N LEU A 163 7.46 -14.01 -14.25
CA LEU A 163 8.73 -14.74 -14.08
C LEU A 163 9.66 -14.57 -15.29
N GLN A 164 9.10 -14.58 -16.51
CA GLN A 164 9.83 -14.27 -17.74
C GLN A 164 10.39 -12.83 -17.74
N GLN A 165 9.63 -11.85 -17.22
CA GLN A 165 10.11 -10.47 -17.12
C GLN A 165 11.24 -10.31 -16.08
N VAL A 166 11.12 -10.94 -14.91
CA VAL A 166 12.18 -10.93 -13.88
C VAL A 166 13.46 -11.60 -14.41
N CYS A 167 13.34 -12.74 -15.11
CA CYS A 167 14.48 -13.43 -15.72
C CYS A 167 15.14 -12.63 -16.85
N THR A 168 14.35 -11.93 -17.68
CA THR A 168 14.87 -11.12 -18.79
C THR A 168 15.69 -9.93 -18.28
N ILE A 169 15.27 -9.30 -17.18
CA ILE A 169 16.00 -8.18 -16.55
C ILE A 169 17.31 -8.63 -15.92
N ASN A 170 17.36 -9.81 -15.29
CA ASN A 170 18.59 -10.35 -14.73
C ASN A 170 19.67 -10.57 -15.82
N ILE A 171 19.26 -10.95 -17.03
CA ILE A 171 20.16 -11.09 -18.19
C ILE A 171 20.60 -9.72 -18.75
N LEU A 172 19.71 -8.73 -18.76
CA LEU A 172 20.04 -7.37 -19.23
C LEU A 172 20.98 -6.63 -18.25
N LEU A 173 20.79 -6.78 -16.94
CA LEU A 173 21.67 -6.21 -15.91
C LEU A 173 23.06 -6.85 -15.91
N LEU A 174 23.18 -8.12 -16.27
CA LEU A 174 24.48 -8.80 -16.49
C LEU A 174 25.18 -8.31 -17.76
N ARG A 175 24.44 -7.86 -18.79
CA ARG A 175 25.00 -7.31 -20.03
C ARG A 175 25.40 -5.85 -19.96
N LEU A 176 24.85 -5.08 -19.02
CA LEU A 176 25.24 -3.67 -18.78
C LEU A 176 26.48 -3.54 -17.86
N LYS A 177 26.92 -4.65 -17.26
CA LYS A 177 28.15 -4.72 -16.43
C LYS A 177 29.37 -5.28 -17.17
N ASN A 178 29.30 -5.44 -18.50
CA ASN A 178 30.43 -5.77 -19.38
C ASN A 178 30.60 -4.72 -20.46
#